data_AF-A0A4R4IAX0-F1
#
_entry.id   AF-A0A4R4IAX0-F1
#
_cell.length_a   1.000
_cell.length_b   1.000
_cell.length_c   1.000
_cell.angle_alpha   90.00
_cell.angle_beta   90.00
_cell.angle_gamma   90.00
#
_symmetry.space_group_name_H-M   'P 1'
#
loop_
_entity.id
_entity.type
_entity.pdbx_description
1 polymer ?
#
loop_
_entity_poly.entity_id
_entity_poly.type
_entity_poly.pdbx_seq_one_letter_code
_entity_poly.pdbx_strand_id
1 'polypeptide(L)'
;MANLLNNSNLWTATGAERVDGTWQFNIDGAHSDRANGNITTIDSPGAGNIVAGTVAYEVTDYDSPLDYLYFVVFVSGTLGFSQLIYSPGDPLPKVGSFDFNVSTDGGDYVSIGAGREASSDPAHNVTGQYISIGDFTIVPTPEPPEPGTRYNCECDDAQPTVTLEQMRNRLARRLGFAVQVSMGALPPGMPELLDDFIRSAHDFMYHRYSVMRLRRMFTWDLAAGVRFYDVDGNVDDCPRVLNPDKLEWVGISQGDSSWQPLICGINPVLYGSAITGIPSHYEIRQCIEIWPAPADDSWKLRIKGDFGPSPIEADGDVLTVDPEAVFLQALANAKAHYGQADAGNYASQATAYVRSKVAGSHQTRRYIPGSCPQPPAVRPVLKED
;
A
#
# COMPACT_ATOMS: atom_id res chain seq x y z
N MET A 1 1.57 -17.52 34.42
CA MET A 1 1.73 -16.18 35.03
C MET A 1 1.07 -15.20 34.11
N ALA A 2 0.00 -14.56 34.59
CA ALA A 2 -0.83 -13.66 33.81
C ALA A 2 -0.08 -12.35 33.52
N ASN A 3 -0.39 -11.75 32.38
CA ASN A 3 -0.05 -10.37 32.02
C ASN A 3 -0.33 -9.41 33.19
N LEU A 4 0.70 -9.12 33.98
CA LEU A 4 0.73 -7.97 34.91
C LEU A 4 0.88 -6.64 34.14
N LEU A 5 1.03 -6.70 32.81
CA LEU A 5 1.38 -5.58 31.93
C LEU A 5 0.20 -4.78 31.37
N ASN A 6 -1.04 -5.06 31.77
CA ASN A 6 -2.21 -4.30 31.29
C ASN A 6 -3.03 -3.62 32.39
N ASN A 7 -2.52 -3.56 33.63
CA ASN A 7 -3.21 -2.87 34.70
C ASN A 7 -2.61 -1.46 34.88
N SER A 8 -3.06 -0.52 34.04
CA SER A 8 -2.80 0.92 34.16
C SER A 8 -3.21 1.51 35.53
N ASN A 9 -3.85 0.71 36.38
CA ASN A 9 -4.27 1.05 37.74
C ASN A 9 -3.20 0.78 38.82
N LEU A 10 -2.04 0.22 38.48
CA LEU A 10 -1.01 -0.13 39.48
C LEU A 10 0.00 0.99 39.74
N TRP A 11 0.17 1.91 38.79
CA TRP A 11 1.12 3.02 38.88
C TRP A 11 0.54 4.24 38.16
N THR A 12 0.30 5.33 38.88
CA THR A 12 -0.07 6.63 38.30
C THR A 12 1.00 7.62 38.71
N ALA A 13 1.67 8.26 37.75
CA ALA A 13 2.49 9.43 38.07
C ALA A 13 1.54 10.56 38.50
N THR A 14 1.59 10.95 39.77
CA THR A 14 0.72 11.97 40.35
C THR A 14 1.38 13.35 40.39
N GLY A 15 2.69 13.41 40.12
CA GLY A 15 3.38 14.67 39.87
C GLY A 15 4.82 14.47 39.43
N ALA A 16 5.37 15.51 38.81
CA ALA A 16 6.79 15.61 38.50
C ALA A 16 7.26 16.97 39.02
N GLU A 17 8.34 16.99 39.79
CA GLU A 17 8.98 18.24 40.23
C GLU A 17 10.49 18.16 40.05
N ARG A 18 11.13 19.31 39.84
CA ARG A 18 12.57 19.38 39.67
C ARG A 18 13.20 19.86 40.97
N VAL A 19 13.99 19.00 41.61
CA VAL A 19 14.67 19.28 42.88
C VAL A 19 16.18 19.11 42.67
N ASP A 20 16.94 20.17 42.95
CA ASP A 20 18.41 20.21 42.84
C ASP A 20 18.95 19.77 41.47
N GLY A 21 18.23 20.12 40.39
CA GLY A 21 18.63 19.82 39.01
C GLY A 21 18.14 18.46 38.51
N THR A 22 17.63 17.60 39.38
CA THR A 22 17.10 16.27 39.08
C THR A 22 15.57 16.30 39.09
N TRP A 23 14.94 15.65 38.12
CA TRP A 23 13.49 15.46 38.14
C TRP A 23 13.14 14.33 39.11
N GLN A 24 12.25 14.61 40.05
CA GLN A 24 11.63 13.65 40.95
C GLN A 24 10.19 13.43 40.49
N PHE A 25 9.80 12.17 40.38
CA PHE A 25 8.42 11.80 40.05
C PHE A 25 7.76 11.22 41.29
N ASN A 26 6.61 11.77 41.64
CA ASN A 26 5.70 11.15 42.59
C ASN A 26 4.87 10.15 41.79
N ILE A 27 5.06 8.87 42.09
CA ILE A 27 4.27 7.79 41.53
C ILE A 27 3.40 7.26 42.68
N ASP A 28 2.10 7.14 42.48
CA ASP A 28 1.19 6.46 43.40
C ASP A 28 0.86 5.07 42.87
N GLY A 29 0.97 4.07 43.73
CA GLY A 29 0.74 2.66 43.40
C GLY A 29 0.85 1.77 44.65
N ALA A 30 0.39 0.53 44.58
CA ALA A 30 0.43 -0.40 45.72
C ALA A 30 1.87 -0.73 46.24
N HIS A 31 2.90 -0.22 45.56
CA HIS A 31 4.31 -0.52 45.75
C HIS A 31 5.22 0.74 45.65
N SER A 32 4.68 1.94 45.89
CA SER A 32 5.22 3.20 45.38
C SER A 32 6.18 3.99 46.29
N ASP A 33 6.89 3.33 47.19
CA ASP A 33 7.81 4.02 48.09
C ASP A 33 9.12 4.41 47.37
N ARG A 34 9.04 5.52 46.60
CA ARG A 34 10.07 6.37 45.99
C ARG A 34 10.97 5.73 44.92
N ALA A 35 10.65 6.01 43.65
CA ALA A 35 11.57 5.85 42.53
C ALA A 35 12.58 7.02 42.50
N ASN A 36 13.88 6.71 42.63
CA ASN A 36 14.99 7.67 42.45
C ASN A 36 15.84 7.23 41.25
N GLY A 37 16.04 8.11 40.27
CA GLY A 37 16.86 7.83 39.08
C GLY A 37 17.36 9.09 38.37
N ASN A 38 18.42 8.94 37.57
CA ASN A 38 18.91 10.01 36.68
C ASN A 38 18.03 10.06 35.43
N ILE A 39 17.66 11.28 35.00
CA ILE A 39 16.80 11.51 33.85
C ILE A 39 17.54 12.36 32.83
N THR A 40 17.58 11.87 31.60
CA THR A 40 17.96 12.67 30.45
C THR A 40 16.70 13.19 29.77
N THR A 41 16.60 14.51 29.59
CA THR A 41 15.47 15.16 28.91
C THR A 41 15.88 15.49 27.48
N ILE A 42 14.99 15.20 26.53
CA ILE A 42 15.17 15.56 25.13
C ILE A 42 14.18 16.68 24.82
N ASP A 43 14.68 17.85 24.45
CA ASP A 43 13.83 19.00 24.12
C ASP A 43 13.20 18.85 22.74
N SER A 44 11.87 18.97 22.74
CA SER A 44 10.95 19.20 21.61
C SER A 44 11.24 18.41 20.33
N PRO A 45 10.89 17.10 20.31
CA PRO A 45 10.92 16.32 19.08
C PRO A 45 9.90 16.79 18.02
N GLY A 46 9.04 17.78 18.30
CA GLY A 46 7.94 18.19 17.43
C GLY A 46 6.69 17.32 17.61
N ALA A 47 5.50 17.92 17.49
CA ALA A 47 4.23 17.23 17.67
C ALA A 47 3.99 16.21 16.55
N GLY A 48 3.58 14.98 16.92
CA GLY A 48 3.26 13.91 15.97
C GLY A 48 4.47 13.09 15.50
N ASN A 49 5.65 13.34 16.08
CA ASN A 49 6.84 12.58 15.75
C ASN A 49 6.95 11.30 16.58
N ILE A 50 7.49 10.27 15.95
CA ILE A 50 7.89 9.04 16.62
C ILE A 50 9.33 9.21 17.11
N VAL A 51 9.53 9.09 18.42
CA VAL A 51 10.87 9.01 19.00
C VAL A 51 11.22 7.55 19.16
N ALA A 52 12.20 7.09 18.38
CA ALA A 52 12.77 5.76 18.47
C ALA A 52 14.25 5.84 18.88
N GLY A 53 14.70 4.90 19.69
CA GLY A 53 16.10 4.85 20.12
C GLY A 53 16.42 3.59 20.92
N THR A 54 17.71 3.37 21.12
CA THR A 54 18.25 2.31 21.96
C THR A 54 18.79 2.93 23.24
N VAL A 55 18.40 2.40 24.39
CA VAL A 55 18.97 2.76 25.68
C VAL A 55 19.93 1.65 26.10
N ALA A 56 21.19 2.00 26.32
CA ALA A 56 22.18 1.13 26.92
C ALA A 56 22.33 1.46 28.42
N TYR A 57 22.47 0.43 29.25
CA TYR A 57 22.65 0.59 30.69
C TYR A 57 23.80 -0.26 31.21
N GLU A 58 24.47 0.26 32.23
CA GLU A 58 25.47 -0.45 33.03
C GLU A 58 25.15 -0.26 34.51
N VAL A 59 25.10 -1.37 35.24
CA VAL A 59 24.86 -1.39 36.69
C VAL A 59 26.20 -1.59 37.40
N THR A 60 26.76 -0.48 37.89
CA THR A 60 28.00 -0.48 38.67
C THR A 60 27.71 -0.55 40.17
N ASP A 61 28.47 -1.36 40.91
CA ASP A 61 28.40 -1.59 42.36
C ASP A 61 27.03 -2.02 42.92
N TYR A 62 26.85 -3.32 43.15
CA TYR A 62 25.64 -3.84 43.77
C TYR A 62 25.90 -5.04 44.69
N ASP A 63 25.69 -4.84 46.00
CA ASP A 63 25.91 -5.83 47.07
C ASP A 63 24.61 -6.36 47.71
N SER A 64 23.43 -6.00 47.20
CA SER A 64 22.13 -6.51 47.71
C SER A 64 21.35 -7.26 46.62
N PRO A 65 20.33 -8.07 46.92
CA PRO A 65 19.43 -8.60 45.90
C PRO A 65 18.43 -7.52 45.46
N LEU A 66 18.24 -7.33 44.15
CA LEU A 66 17.12 -6.54 43.63
C LEU A 66 15.84 -7.40 43.66
N ASP A 67 14.71 -6.75 43.92
CA ASP A 67 13.41 -7.36 43.67
C ASP A 67 13.02 -7.12 42.20
N TYR A 68 12.89 -5.88 41.74
CA TYR A 68 12.59 -5.60 40.32
C TYR A 68 13.29 -4.35 39.79
N LEU A 69 13.65 -4.35 38.50
CA LEU A 69 14.17 -3.17 37.78
C LEU A 69 13.28 -2.85 36.57
N TYR A 70 12.85 -1.58 36.47
CA TYR A 70 12.00 -1.10 35.38
C TYR A 70 12.62 0.09 34.65
N PHE A 71 12.37 0.17 33.34
CA PHE A 71 12.56 1.38 32.53
C PHE A 71 11.22 2.02 32.26
N VAL A 72 11.19 3.34 32.34
CA VAL A 72 9.99 4.14 32.15
C VAL A 72 10.31 5.31 31.24
N VAL A 73 9.47 5.52 30.23
CA VAL A 73 9.55 6.65 29.31
C VAL A 73 8.29 7.51 29.49
N PHE A 74 8.50 8.78 29.80
CA PHE A 74 7.43 9.77 29.89
C PHE A 74 7.47 10.71 28.70
N VAL A 75 6.29 11.12 28.25
CA VAL A 75 6.07 12.15 27.24
C VAL A 75 5.32 13.29 27.91
N SER A 76 5.95 14.45 28.05
CA SER A 76 5.37 15.63 28.72
C SER A 76 4.76 15.33 30.10
N GLY A 77 5.44 14.51 30.88
CA GLY A 77 5.00 14.11 32.22
C GLY A 77 3.93 13.03 32.26
N THR A 78 3.41 12.57 31.11
CA THR A 78 2.50 11.42 31.03
C THR A 78 3.29 10.15 30.73
N LEU A 79 2.93 9.03 31.36
CA LEU A 79 3.56 7.74 31.07
C LEU A 79 3.28 7.32 29.63
N GLY A 80 4.33 7.27 28.80
CA GLY A 80 4.22 6.83 27.41
C GLY A 80 4.52 5.34 27.25
N PHE A 81 5.53 4.83 27.97
CA PHE A 81 5.99 3.44 27.86
C PHE A 81 6.70 2.97 29.12
N SER A 82 6.63 1.67 29.43
CA SER A 82 7.43 1.05 30.48
C SER A 82 7.81 -0.39 30.13
N GLN A 83 9.01 -0.81 30.53
CA GLN A 83 9.50 -2.18 30.33
C GLN A 83 10.16 -2.72 31.60
N LEU A 84 9.83 -3.97 31.96
CA LEU A 84 10.53 -4.71 33.02
C LEU A 84 11.85 -5.27 32.47
N ILE A 85 12.94 -5.03 33.19
CA ILE A 85 14.30 -5.44 32.79
C ILE A 85 14.79 -6.61 33.66
N TYR A 86 14.34 -6.67 34.91
CA TYR A 86 14.79 -7.66 35.88
C TYR A 86 13.70 -8.03 36.89
N SER A 87 13.60 -9.32 37.20
CA SER A 87 12.77 -9.87 38.29
C SER A 87 13.58 -10.79 39.20
N PRO A 88 13.16 -11.02 40.45
CA PRO A 88 13.95 -11.76 41.41
C PRO A 88 13.98 -13.25 41.05
N GLY A 89 15.16 -13.87 41.10
CA GLY A 89 15.39 -15.28 40.77
C GLY A 89 16.36 -15.51 39.62
N ASP A 90 16.59 -14.49 38.80
CA ASP A 90 17.58 -14.50 37.72
C ASP A 90 18.86 -13.75 38.13
N PRO A 91 20.02 -14.04 37.50
CA PRO A 91 21.21 -13.21 37.68
C PRO A 91 20.96 -11.82 37.06
N LEU A 92 21.16 -10.75 37.85
CA LEU A 92 21.00 -9.39 37.37
C LEU A 92 21.95 -9.13 36.18
N PRO A 93 21.43 -8.76 34.99
CA PRO A 93 22.27 -8.36 33.88
C PRO A 93 22.96 -7.03 34.23
N LYS A 94 24.29 -7.08 34.44
CA LYS A 94 25.10 -5.90 34.77
C LYS A 94 25.22 -4.91 33.61
N VAL A 95 25.02 -5.35 32.38
CA VAL A 95 25.04 -4.52 31.17
C VAL A 95 23.92 -5.01 30.26
N GLY A 96 23.21 -4.09 29.60
CA GLY A 96 22.20 -4.44 28.62
C GLY A 96 21.76 -3.26 27.78
N SER A 97 20.90 -3.54 26.81
CA SER A 97 20.26 -2.50 25.99
C SER A 97 18.85 -2.92 25.59
N PHE A 98 17.98 -1.94 25.33
CA PHE A 98 16.66 -2.17 24.78
C PHE A 98 16.28 -1.05 23.81
N ASP A 99 15.46 -1.39 22.83
CA ASP A 99 14.90 -0.45 21.86
C ASP A 99 13.53 0.00 22.33
N PHE A 100 13.24 1.29 22.17
CA PHE A 100 11.91 1.84 22.41
C PHE A 100 11.44 2.63 21.19
N ASN A 101 10.11 2.75 21.09
CA ASN A 101 9.43 3.55 20.09
C ASN A 101 8.20 4.16 20.76
N VAL A 102 8.20 5.49 20.92
CA VAL A 102 7.14 6.23 21.62
C VAL A 102 6.67 7.39 20.75
N SER A 103 5.36 7.47 20.52
CA SER A 103 4.76 8.64 19.87
C SER A 103 4.74 9.82 20.83
N THR A 104 5.06 11.00 20.34
CA THR A 104 5.06 12.21 21.17
C THR A 104 3.70 12.88 21.21
N ASP A 105 2.78 12.59 20.28
CA ASP A 105 1.38 13.07 20.22
C ASP A 105 1.11 14.44 20.90
N GLY A 106 1.90 15.45 20.52
CA GLY A 106 1.76 16.83 21.03
C GLY A 106 2.57 17.17 22.28
N GLY A 107 3.51 16.32 22.68
CA GLY A 107 4.37 16.50 23.82
C GLY A 107 5.66 17.27 23.54
N ASP A 108 6.07 18.08 24.51
CA ASP A 108 7.23 18.98 24.44
C ASP A 108 8.56 18.31 24.80
N TYR A 109 8.53 17.20 25.56
CA TYR A 109 9.76 16.48 25.93
C TYR A 109 9.52 14.99 26.15
N VAL A 110 10.59 14.22 25.99
CA VAL A 110 10.68 12.81 26.40
C VAL A 110 11.69 12.69 27.52
N SER A 111 11.32 11.99 28.59
CA SER A 111 12.22 11.69 29.72
C SER A 111 12.26 10.20 30.01
N ILE A 112 13.46 9.67 30.21
CA ILE A 112 13.70 8.26 30.51
C ILE A 112 14.20 8.13 31.94
N GLY A 113 13.64 7.19 32.70
CA GLY A 113 14.06 6.90 34.07
C GLY A 113 14.15 5.40 34.34
N ALA A 114 14.97 5.04 35.32
CA ALA A 114 15.02 3.71 35.92
C ALA A 114 14.54 3.77 37.37
N GLY A 115 13.75 2.79 37.80
CA GLY A 115 13.20 2.71 39.15
C GLY A 115 13.34 1.32 39.77
N ARG A 116 13.31 1.27 41.11
CA ARG A 116 13.30 0.03 41.91
C ARG A 116 12.03 -0.05 42.75
N GLU A 117 11.61 -1.26 43.09
CA GLU A 117 10.63 -1.49 44.15
C GLU A 117 11.34 -1.50 45.51
N ALA A 118 10.76 -0.85 46.52
CA ALA A 118 11.33 -0.85 47.87
C ALA A 118 11.14 -2.23 48.52
N SER A 119 12.20 -2.78 49.08
CA SER A 119 12.12 -3.95 49.95
C SER A 119 11.15 -3.66 51.09
N SER A 120 10.30 -4.63 51.43
CA SER A 120 9.40 -4.55 52.60
C SER A 120 10.15 -4.55 53.94
N ASP A 121 11.48 -4.60 53.94
CA ASP A 121 12.33 -4.52 55.13
C ASP A 121 12.65 -3.06 55.50
N PRO A 122 12.08 -2.52 56.59
CA PRO A 122 12.32 -1.14 57.01
C PRO A 122 13.78 -0.85 57.44
N ALA A 123 14.64 -1.87 57.58
CA ALA A 123 16.06 -1.68 57.86
C ALA A 123 16.89 -1.28 56.62
N HIS A 124 16.34 -1.41 55.40
CA HIS A 124 17.05 -1.20 54.14
C HIS A 124 16.69 0.13 53.45
N ASN A 125 16.67 1.23 54.22
CA ASN A 125 16.63 2.59 53.67
C ASN A 125 18.00 2.97 53.07
N VAL A 126 18.36 2.33 51.95
CA VAL A 126 19.59 2.63 51.23
C VAL A 126 19.39 3.95 50.49
N THR A 127 19.85 5.02 51.13
CA THR A 127 19.93 6.36 50.54
C THR A 127 21.18 6.39 49.67
N GLY A 128 21.03 6.53 48.34
CA GLY A 128 22.12 6.95 47.46
C GLY A 128 22.78 5.94 46.51
N GLN A 129 22.09 4.87 46.08
CA GLN A 129 22.59 4.06 44.95
C GLN A 129 22.01 4.58 43.63
N TYR A 130 22.88 5.06 42.75
CA TYR A 130 22.52 5.64 41.45
C TYR A 130 22.77 4.62 40.34
N ILE A 131 21.79 4.41 39.48
CA ILE A 131 21.97 3.68 38.22
C ILE A 131 22.44 4.71 37.19
N SER A 132 23.63 4.51 36.63
CA SER A 132 24.12 5.32 35.52
C SER A 132 23.57 4.74 34.21
N ILE A 133 22.71 5.51 33.54
CA ILE A 133 22.27 5.19 32.18
C ILE A 133 23.33 5.79 31.24
N GLY A 134 23.86 4.98 30.32
CA GLY A 134 24.97 5.37 29.44
C GLY A 134 24.55 6.34 28.33
N ASP A 135 25.47 6.58 27.38
CA ASP A 135 25.23 7.44 26.22
C ASP A 135 24.06 6.93 25.38
N PHE A 136 23.14 7.82 25.01
CA PHE A 136 21.97 7.52 24.17
C PHE A 136 22.13 8.23 22.82
N THR A 137 21.70 7.57 21.73
CA THR A 137 21.66 8.16 20.39
C THR A 137 20.23 8.10 19.86
N ILE A 138 19.68 9.25 19.50
CA ILE A 138 18.38 9.35 18.83
C ILE A 138 18.65 9.53 17.35
N VAL A 139 18.04 8.66 16.55
CA VAL A 139 18.02 8.84 15.10
C VAL A 139 16.58 9.25 14.75
N PRO A 140 16.31 10.53 14.45
CA PRO A 140 14.99 10.90 13.95
C PRO A 140 14.74 10.12 12.66
N THR A 141 13.65 9.36 12.62
CA THR A 141 13.20 8.73 11.38
C THR A 141 12.81 9.88 10.45
N PRO A 142 13.44 10.03 9.28
CA PRO A 142 13.03 11.06 8.33
C PRO A 142 11.55 10.86 8.00
N GLU A 143 10.81 11.97 7.94
CA GLU A 143 9.42 11.99 7.51
C GLU A 143 9.32 11.18 6.21
N PRO A 144 8.44 10.15 6.13
CA PRO A 144 8.30 9.39 4.91
C PRO A 144 7.93 10.37 3.79
N PRO A 145 8.56 10.29 2.60
CA PRO A 145 8.16 11.11 1.48
C PRO A 145 6.65 10.95 1.30
N GLU A 146 5.92 12.07 1.14
CA GLU A 146 4.47 12.01 0.99
C GLU A 146 4.11 10.89 0.00
N PRO A 147 3.20 9.97 0.37
CA PRO A 147 2.87 8.86 -0.50
C PRO A 147 2.27 9.45 -1.78
N GLY A 148 3.07 9.50 -2.83
CA GLY A 148 2.60 9.91 -4.16
C GLY A 148 1.38 9.07 -4.51
N THR A 149 0.33 9.71 -5.03
CA THR A 149 -0.94 9.04 -5.28
C THR A 149 -0.73 7.88 -6.25
N ARG A 150 -1.09 6.66 -5.85
CA ARG A 150 -0.88 5.44 -6.64
C ARG A 150 -2.11 5.22 -7.52
N TYR A 151 -2.14 5.89 -8.67
CA TYR A 151 -3.28 5.84 -9.59
C TYR A 151 -3.65 4.44 -10.09
N ASN A 152 -2.70 3.51 -10.10
CA ASN A 152 -2.90 2.19 -10.70
C ASN A 152 -3.46 1.16 -9.70
N CYS A 153 -3.33 1.34 -8.38
CA CYS A 153 -3.55 0.25 -7.40
C CYS A 153 -4.51 0.56 -6.25
N GLU A 154 -4.95 1.80 -6.08
CA GLU A 154 -5.82 2.17 -4.96
C GLU A 154 -7.27 1.68 -5.12
N CYS A 155 -7.70 1.36 -6.35
CA CYS A 155 -9.02 0.82 -6.61
C CYS A 155 -8.97 -0.71 -6.73
N ASP A 156 -9.84 -1.36 -5.96
CA ASP A 156 -10.16 -2.77 -6.17
C ASP A 156 -10.79 -2.93 -7.57
N ASP A 157 -10.26 -3.88 -8.35
CA ASP A 157 -10.80 -4.29 -9.65
C ASP A 157 -12.13 -5.05 -9.52
N ALA A 158 -12.76 -5.04 -8.35
CA ALA A 158 -14.07 -5.60 -8.02
C ALA A 158 -15.22 -4.95 -8.82
N GLN A 159 -15.17 -5.09 -10.15
CA GLN A 159 -16.36 -5.33 -10.97
C GLN A 159 -17.06 -6.59 -10.46
N PRO A 160 -18.30 -6.93 -10.85
CA PRO A 160 -18.85 -8.24 -10.52
C PRO A 160 -17.86 -9.33 -10.99
N THR A 161 -17.16 -9.94 -10.03
CA THR A 161 -16.11 -10.92 -10.27
C THR A 161 -16.72 -12.30 -10.08
N VAL A 162 -16.69 -13.09 -11.16
CA VAL A 162 -17.04 -14.51 -11.12
C VAL A 162 -15.75 -15.26 -11.35
N THR A 163 -15.52 -16.33 -10.59
CA THR A 163 -14.35 -17.17 -10.82
C THR A 163 -14.57 -18.12 -12.00
N LEU A 164 -13.50 -18.68 -12.56
CA LEU A 164 -13.59 -19.68 -13.61
C LEU A 164 -14.49 -20.84 -13.18
N GLU A 165 -14.30 -21.34 -11.95
CA GLU A 165 -15.10 -22.43 -11.40
C GLU A 165 -16.59 -22.07 -11.31
N GLN A 166 -16.91 -20.87 -10.81
CA GLN A 166 -18.29 -20.40 -10.71
C GLN A 166 -18.94 -20.29 -12.08
N MET A 167 -18.20 -19.80 -13.08
CA MET A 167 -18.65 -19.69 -14.46
C MET A 167 -18.87 -21.07 -15.10
N ARG A 168 -17.92 -21.99 -14.92
CA ARG A 168 -18.00 -23.40 -15.37
C ARG A 168 -19.23 -24.08 -14.80
N ASN A 169 -19.45 -23.97 -13.50
CA ASN A 169 -20.60 -24.54 -12.81
C ASN A 169 -21.93 -23.94 -13.27
N ARG A 170 -21.96 -22.63 -13.58
CA ARG A 170 -23.13 -21.96 -14.15
C ARG A 170 -23.43 -22.47 -15.57
N LEU A 171 -22.39 -22.62 -16.40
CA LEU A 171 -22.47 -23.11 -17.78
C LEU A 171 -22.95 -24.57 -17.82
N ALA A 172 -22.32 -25.45 -17.03
CA ALA A 172 -22.70 -26.86 -16.91
C ALA A 172 -24.17 -27.05 -16.51
N ARG A 173 -24.64 -26.25 -15.52
CA ARG A 173 -26.06 -26.26 -15.12
C ARG A 173 -27.01 -25.93 -16.26
N ARG A 174 -26.70 -24.95 -17.11
CA ARG A 174 -27.53 -24.60 -18.28
C ARG A 174 -27.46 -25.61 -19.42
N LEU A 175 -26.41 -26.41 -19.48
CA LEU A 175 -26.27 -27.50 -20.44
C LEU A 175 -26.98 -28.79 -19.98
N GLY A 176 -27.52 -28.82 -18.76
CA GLY A 176 -28.29 -29.95 -18.23
C GLY A 176 -27.56 -30.81 -17.20
N PHE A 177 -26.35 -30.41 -16.78
CA PHE A 177 -25.51 -31.17 -15.84
C PHE A 177 -25.66 -30.72 -14.39
N ALA A 178 -26.87 -30.28 -14.00
CA ALA A 178 -27.10 -29.70 -12.68
C ALA A 178 -26.87 -30.67 -11.52
N VAL A 179 -27.18 -31.95 -11.72
CA VAL A 179 -26.94 -33.00 -10.73
C VAL A 179 -25.44 -33.21 -10.51
N GLN A 180 -24.67 -33.30 -11.59
CA GLN A 180 -23.22 -33.49 -11.55
C GLN A 180 -22.52 -32.32 -10.85
N VAL A 181 -22.94 -31.08 -11.13
CA VAL A 181 -22.46 -29.89 -10.41
C VAL A 181 -22.80 -29.97 -8.92
N SER A 182 -24.01 -30.40 -8.54
CA SER A 182 -24.38 -30.55 -7.12
C SER A 182 -23.61 -31.66 -6.38
N MET A 183 -23.13 -32.67 -7.11
CA MET A 183 -22.28 -33.73 -6.59
C MET A 183 -20.80 -33.32 -6.53
N GLY A 184 -20.44 -32.14 -7.04
CA GLY A 184 -19.05 -31.67 -7.10
C GLY A 184 -18.19 -32.43 -8.11
N ALA A 185 -18.79 -33.19 -9.04
CA ALA A 185 -18.07 -34.06 -9.95
C ALA A 185 -18.69 -34.01 -11.36
N LEU A 186 -18.07 -33.23 -12.25
CA LEU A 186 -18.37 -33.23 -13.68
C LEU A 186 -17.75 -34.47 -14.36
N PRO A 187 -18.33 -34.96 -15.48
CA PRO A 187 -17.73 -36.04 -16.24
C PRO A 187 -16.29 -35.72 -16.67
N PRO A 188 -15.39 -36.71 -16.75
CA PRO A 188 -14.02 -36.50 -17.20
C PRO A 188 -13.95 -35.81 -18.57
N GLY A 189 -13.07 -34.81 -18.72
CA GLY A 189 -12.92 -34.03 -19.96
C GLY A 189 -13.94 -32.91 -20.15
N MET A 190 -15.02 -32.87 -19.35
CA MET A 190 -16.02 -31.82 -19.43
C MET A 190 -15.53 -30.49 -18.84
N PRO A 191 -14.87 -30.44 -17.67
CA PRO A 191 -14.32 -29.19 -17.13
C PRO A 191 -13.42 -28.47 -18.13
N GLU A 192 -12.48 -29.19 -18.74
CA GLU A 192 -11.52 -28.64 -19.69
C GLU A 192 -12.21 -28.08 -20.94
N LEU A 193 -13.24 -28.76 -21.44
CA LEU A 193 -14.04 -28.29 -22.57
C LEU A 193 -14.84 -27.04 -22.24
N LEU A 194 -15.45 -26.98 -21.04
CA LEU A 194 -16.21 -25.80 -20.61
C LEU A 194 -15.29 -24.60 -20.39
N ASP A 195 -14.09 -24.83 -19.84
CA ASP A 195 -13.09 -23.78 -19.66
C ASP A 195 -12.60 -23.22 -20.98
N ASP A 196 -12.40 -24.06 -21.99
CA ASP A 196 -12.04 -23.61 -23.33
C ASP A 196 -13.11 -22.68 -23.94
N PHE A 197 -14.40 -23.02 -23.79
CA PHE A 197 -15.48 -22.11 -24.21
C PHE A 197 -15.49 -20.79 -23.43
N ILE A 198 -15.19 -20.83 -22.13
CA ILE A 198 -15.16 -19.64 -21.28
C ILE A 198 -13.97 -18.75 -21.66
N ARG A 199 -12.76 -19.30 -21.78
CA ARG A 199 -11.55 -18.58 -22.19
C ARG A 199 -11.73 -17.97 -23.58
N SER A 200 -12.19 -18.76 -24.55
CA SER A 200 -12.45 -18.28 -25.91
C SER A 200 -13.48 -17.14 -25.94
N ALA A 201 -14.56 -17.26 -25.16
CA ALA A 201 -15.57 -16.21 -25.06
C ALA A 201 -15.04 -14.95 -24.36
N HIS A 202 -14.22 -15.11 -23.33
CA HIS A 202 -13.58 -14.01 -22.59
C HIS A 202 -12.64 -13.21 -23.49
N ASP A 203 -11.73 -13.90 -24.20
CA ASP A 203 -10.81 -13.29 -25.16
C ASP A 203 -11.57 -12.61 -26.30
N PHE A 204 -12.57 -13.28 -26.87
CA PHE A 204 -13.37 -12.70 -27.95
C PHE A 204 -14.05 -11.41 -27.49
N MET A 205 -14.68 -11.40 -26.32
CA MET A 205 -15.37 -10.23 -25.81
C MET A 205 -14.40 -9.08 -25.51
N TYR A 206 -13.25 -9.38 -24.89
CA TYR A 206 -12.20 -8.41 -24.59
C TYR A 206 -11.66 -7.75 -25.87
N HIS A 207 -11.28 -8.55 -26.87
CA HIS A 207 -10.68 -8.02 -28.10
C HIS A 207 -11.69 -7.34 -29.00
N ARG A 208 -12.93 -7.84 -29.09
CA ARG A 208 -13.94 -7.31 -30.02
C ARG A 208 -14.55 -5.99 -29.56
N TYR A 209 -14.73 -5.80 -28.26
CA TYR A 209 -15.52 -4.70 -27.71
C TYR A 209 -14.73 -3.86 -26.71
N SER A 210 -14.45 -2.59 -27.07
CA SER A 210 -13.70 -1.66 -26.20
C SER A 210 -14.43 -1.30 -24.90
N VAL A 211 -15.75 -1.49 -24.82
CA VAL A 211 -16.53 -1.29 -23.59
C VAL A 211 -16.23 -2.35 -22.52
N MET A 212 -15.68 -3.49 -22.93
CA MET A 212 -15.31 -4.60 -22.03
C MET A 212 -13.92 -4.45 -21.44
N ARG A 213 -13.18 -3.41 -21.84
CA ARG A 213 -11.81 -3.19 -21.40
C ARG A 213 -11.79 -2.17 -20.29
N LEU A 214 -10.98 -2.46 -19.28
CA LEU A 214 -10.72 -1.56 -18.17
C LEU A 214 -9.49 -0.71 -18.51
N ARG A 215 -9.49 0.52 -18.00
CA ARG A 215 -8.44 1.51 -18.25
C ARG A 215 -7.83 1.96 -16.94
N ARG A 216 -6.52 2.18 -16.96
CA ARG A 216 -5.78 2.68 -15.82
C ARG A 216 -4.74 3.71 -16.25
N MET A 217 -4.19 4.41 -15.27
CA MET A 217 -3.02 5.26 -15.44
C MET A 217 -1.80 4.50 -14.94
N PHE A 218 -0.78 4.40 -15.78
CA PHE A 218 0.50 3.75 -15.51
C PHE A 218 1.57 4.81 -15.36
N THR A 219 2.53 4.55 -14.47
CA THR A 219 3.56 5.52 -14.10
C THR A 219 4.96 4.95 -14.27
N TRP A 220 5.89 5.79 -14.71
CA TRP A 220 7.34 5.53 -14.66
C TRP A 220 8.05 6.76 -14.11
N ASP A 221 9.04 6.55 -13.25
CA ASP A 221 9.94 7.60 -12.81
C ASP A 221 10.97 7.87 -13.90
N LEU A 222 11.08 9.12 -14.34
CA LEU A 222 12.05 9.49 -15.36
C LEU A 222 13.42 9.65 -14.74
N ALA A 223 14.45 9.27 -15.49
CA ALA A 223 15.83 9.48 -15.12
C ALA A 223 16.52 10.43 -16.11
N ALA A 224 17.39 11.29 -15.57
CA ALA A 224 18.18 12.22 -16.36
C ALA A 224 18.98 11.48 -17.45
N GLY A 225 18.84 11.93 -18.71
CA GLY A 225 19.52 11.35 -19.86
C GLY A 225 18.93 10.02 -20.38
N VAL A 226 17.94 9.43 -19.71
CA VAL A 226 17.35 8.13 -20.09
C VAL A 226 16.13 8.31 -20.99
N ARG A 227 16.14 7.69 -22.17
CA ARG A 227 15.07 7.79 -23.17
C ARG A 227 14.16 6.57 -23.23
N PHE A 228 14.60 5.42 -22.75
CA PHE A 228 13.91 4.14 -22.94
C PHE A 228 13.41 3.60 -21.60
N TYR A 229 12.14 3.23 -21.56
CA TYR A 229 11.46 2.68 -20.40
C TYR A 229 10.72 1.42 -20.80
N ASP A 230 10.81 0.36 -20.00
CA ASP A 230 10.14 -0.89 -20.32
C ASP A 230 8.62 -0.79 -20.10
N VAL A 231 7.84 -1.43 -20.97
CA VAL A 231 6.36 -1.36 -20.94
C VAL A 231 5.78 -2.02 -19.69
N ASP A 232 6.46 -3.05 -19.16
CA ASP A 232 6.14 -3.75 -17.93
C ASP A 232 6.81 -3.15 -16.69
N GLY A 233 7.88 -2.35 -16.86
CA GLY A 233 8.63 -1.71 -15.78
C GLY A 233 7.97 -0.49 -15.16
N ASN A 234 6.64 -0.49 -15.04
CA ASN A 234 5.94 0.60 -14.34
C ASN A 234 6.30 0.59 -12.84
N VAL A 235 6.25 1.76 -12.20
CA VAL A 235 6.63 1.90 -10.77
C VAL A 235 5.49 1.55 -9.81
N ASP A 236 4.28 1.33 -10.35
CA ASP A 236 3.14 0.96 -9.54
C ASP A 236 3.24 -0.55 -9.22
N ASP A 237 3.06 -0.98 -7.96
CA ASP A 237 3.10 -2.40 -7.54
C ASP A 237 1.92 -3.25 -8.08
N CYS A 238 1.44 -2.96 -9.29
CA CYS A 238 0.27 -3.56 -9.90
C CYS A 238 0.65 -4.78 -10.74
N PRO A 239 -0.04 -5.92 -10.61
CA PRO A 239 0.14 -7.03 -11.55
C PRO A 239 -0.43 -6.72 -12.95
N ARG A 240 -1.10 -5.58 -13.14
CA ARG A 240 -1.65 -5.18 -14.45
C ARG A 240 -0.57 -4.59 -15.33
N VAL A 241 -0.40 -5.18 -16.51
CA VAL A 241 0.54 -4.72 -17.53
C VAL A 241 -0.19 -3.90 -18.58
N LEU A 242 0.39 -2.74 -18.94
CA LEU A 242 -0.12 -1.87 -20.00
C LEU A 242 -0.18 -2.62 -21.33
N ASN A 243 -1.28 -2.48 -22.07
CA ASN A 243 -1.35 -2.93 -23.45
C ASN A 243 -0.88 -1.81 -24.41
N PRO A 244 0.27 -1.95 -25.09
CA PRO A 244 0.83 -0.88 -25.92
C PRO A 244 -0.02 -0.58 -27.17
N ASP A 245 -0.88 -1.50 -27.62
CA ASP A 245 -1.75 -1.30 -28.79
C ASP A 245 -3.01 -0.49 -28.49
N LYS A 246 -3.23 -0.14 -27.21
CA LYS A 246 -4.50 0.40 -26.70
C LYS A 246 -4.28 1.57 -25.73
N LEU A 247 -3.48 2.54 -26.17
CA LEU A 247 -3.26 3.78 -25.45
C LEU A 247 -4.42 4.76 -25.68
N GLU A 248 -4.82 5.45 -24.61
CA GLU A 248 -5.75 6.58 -24.67
C GLU A 248 -5.01 7.91 -24.61
N TRP A 249 -3.96 7.99 -23.78
CA TRP A 249 -3.22 9.23 -23.56
C TRP A 249 -1.81 8.93 -23.06
N VAL A 250 -0.83 9.74 -23.46
CA VAL A 250 0.56 9.69 -22.99
C VAL A 250 1.02 11.10 -22.67
N GLY A 251 1.68 11.26 -21.54
CA GLY A 251 2.21 12.55 -21.11
C GLY A 251 3.26 12.42 -20.02
N ILE A 252 3.75 13.56 -19.57
CA ILE A 252 4.64 13.68 -18.42
C ILE A 252 3.96 14.51 -17.33
N SER A 253 4.33 14.28 -16.08
CA SER A 253 3.89 15.11 -14.96
C SER A 253 5.03 15.45 -14.02
N GLN A 254 4.97 16.63 -13.40
CA GLN A 254 5.80 16.98 -12.25
C GLN A 254 4.91 16.91 -11.00
N GLY A 255 5.10 15.86 -10.19
CA GLY A 255 4.10 15.47 -9.19
C GLY A 255 2.73 15.19 -9.80
N ASP A 256 1.67 15.67 -9.15
CA ASP A 256 0.27 15.51 -9.56
C ASP A 256 -0.39 16.82 -10.05
N SER A 257 0.34 17.94 -10.03
CA SER A 257 -0.20 19.29 -10.28
C SER A 257 0.03 19.82 -11.69
N SER A 258 1.02 19.31 -12.41
CA SER A 258 1.38 19.75 -13.76
C SER A 258 1.44 18.56 -14.70
N TRP A 259 0.48 18.48 -15.64
CA TRP A 259 0.38 17.39 -16.63
C TRP A 259 0.53 17.96 -18.03
N GLN A 260 1.46 17.40 -18.80
CA GLN A 260 1.73 17.82 -20.17
C GLN A 260 1.62 16.62 -21.12
N PRO A 261 0.77 16.70 -22.17
CA PRO A 261 0.68 15.63 -23.16
C PRO A 261 1.94 15.56 -24.01
N LEU A 262 2.36 14.35 -24.35
CA LEU A 262 3.41 14.11 -25.34
C LEU A 262 2.81 13.87 -26.73
N ILE A 263 3.56 14.23 -27.76
CA ILE A 263 3.20 14.03 -29.17
C ILE A 263 3.66 12.64 -29.61
N CYS A 264 2.77 11.86 -30.23
CA CYS A 264 3.14 10.55 -30.76
C CYS A 264 4.04 10.66 -32.00
N GLY A 265 5.10 9.87 -32.03
CA GLY A 265 6.07 9.73 -33.12
C GLY A 265 7.31 10.59 -32.92
N ILE A 266 8.50 9.99 -33.07
CA ILE A 266 9.77 10.70 -33.02
C ILE A 266 10.34 10.76 -34.43
N ASN A 267 10.52 11.98 -34.96
CA ASN A 267 11.08 12.14 -36.30
C ASN A 267 12.53 11.61 -36.35
N PRO A 268 12.89 10.72 -37.30
CA PRO A 268 14.23 10.17 -37.45
C PRO A 268 15.36 11.22 -37.47
N VAL A 269 15.09 12.43 -37.97
CA VAL A 269 16.06 13.54 -38.01
C VAL A 269 16.50 13.97 -36.60
N LEU A 270 15.63 13.84 -35.60
CA LEU A 270 15.92 14.23 -34.22
C LEU A 270 17.01 13.37 -33.58
N TYR A 271 17.12 12.10 -33.98
CA TYR A 271 18.17 11.19 -33.48
C TYR A 271 19.60 11.65 -33.80
N GLY A 272 19.77 12.56 -34.76
CA GLY A 272 21.06 13.21 -35.03
C GLY A 272 21.49 14.23 -33.99
N SER A 273 20.64 14.56 -33.00
CA SER A 273 20.90 15.56 -31.95
C SER A 273 20.91 14.94 -30.55
N ALA A 274 21.99 15.13 -29.79
CA ALA A 274 22.09 14.65 -28.42
C ALA A 274 21.59 15.71 -27.42
N ILE A 275 20.33 16.12 -27.58
CA ILE A 275 19.70 17.11 -26.69
C ILE A 275 19.03 16.44 -25.47
N THR A 276 19.16 17.11 -24.33
CA THR A 276 18.38 16.86 -23.11
C THR A 276 17.41 18.02 -22.90
N GLY A 277 16.30 17.77 -22.22
CA GLY A 277 15.28 18.77 -21.95
C GLY A 277 13.98 18.13 -21.45
N ILE A 278 12.90 18.91 -21.47
CA ILE A 278 11.57 18.39 -21.13
C ILE A 278 11.08 17.54 -22.33
N PRO A 279 10.74 16.26 -22.12
CA PRO A 279 10.19 15.43 -23.18
C PRO A 279 8.95 16.07 -23.81
N SER A 280 8.84 15.98 -25.13
CA SER A 280 7.72 16.51 -25.92
C SER A 280 7.12 15.48 -26.87
N HIS A 281 7.87 14.41 -27.16
CA HIS A 281 7.45 13.33 -28.04
C HIS A 281 7.63 11.97 -27.37
N TYR A 282 6.86 10.99 -27.84
CA TYR A 282 7.01 9.60 -27.44
C TYR A 282 6.82 8.67 -28.64
N GLU A 283 7.39 7.47 -28.54
CA GLU A 283 7.13 6.39 -29.47
C GLU A 283 7.19 5.05 -28.72
N ILE A 284 6.23 4.15 -28.97
CA ILE A 284 6.25 2.81 -28.36
C ILE A 284 6.71 1.81 -29.41
N ARG A 285 7.80 1.10 -29.11
CA ARG A 285 8.34 0.00 -29.92
C ARG A 285 8.52 -1.24 -29.02
N GLN A 286 9.77 -1.67 -28.83
CA GLN A 286 10.15 -2.66 -27.81
C GLN A 286 10.05 -2.09 -26.39
N CYS A 287 10.36 -0.80 -26.25
CA CYS A 287 10.27 -0.02 -25.03
C CYS A 287 9.48 1.26 -25.36
N ILE A 288 9.05 1.97 -24.32
CA ILE A 288 8.55 3.33 -24.43
C ILE A 288 9.77 4.24 -24.60
N GLU A 289 9.87 4.88 -25.76
CA GLU A 289 10.87 5.90 -26.02
C GLU A 289 10.26 7.29 -25.82
N ILE A 290 10.98 8.17 -25.13
CA ILE A 290 10.61 9.59 -24.97
C ILE A 290 11.70 10.50 -25.52
N TRP A 291 11.30 11.66 -26.04
CA TRP A 291 12.21 12.62 -26.66
C TRP A 291 11.85 14.09 -26.37
N PRO A 292 12.83 14.98 -26.09
CA PRO A 292 14.24 14.70 -25.82
C PRO A 292 14.43 13.86 -24.55
N ALA A 293 15.67 13.44 -24.27
CA ALA A 293 15.96 12.80 -23.00
C ALA A 293 15.67 13.79 -21.85
N PRO A 294 15.06 13.35 -20.73
CA PRO A 294 14.87 14.20 -19.56
C PRO A 294 16.18 14.85 -19.12
N ALA A 295 16.14 16.13 -18.74
CA ALA A 295 17.31 16.83 -18.19
C ALA A 295 17.55 16.48 -16.71
N ASP A 296 16.48 16.11 -15.99
CA ASP A 296 16.47 15.74 -14.57
C ASP A 296 15.45 14.61 -14.33
N ASP A 297 15.35 14.17 -13.08
CA ASP A 297 14.46 13.11 -12.58
C ASP A 297 13.17 13.64 -11.93
N SER A 298 12.88 14.94 -12.06
CA SER A 298 11.72 15.56 -11.42
C SER A 298 10.38 15.22 -12.08
N TRP A 299 10.44 14.61 -13.27
CA TRP A 299 9.28 14.27 -14.09
C TRP A 299 8.94 12.78 -13.99
N LYS A 300 7.66 12.48 -14.11
CA LYS A 300 7.14 11.11 -14.25
C LYS A 300 6.50 10.96 -15.62
N LEU A 301 6.73 9.84 -16.28
CA LEU A 301 5.96 9.45 -17.46
C LEU A 301 4.65 8.83 -17.02
N ARG A 302 3.56 9.27 -17.64
CA ARG A 302 2.19 8.87 -17.33
C ARG A 302 1.51 8.40 -18.60
N ILE A 303 1.00 7.17 -18.58
CA ILE A 303 0.28 6.60 -19.72
C ILE A 303 -1.09 6.13 -19.26
N LYS A 304 -2.13 6.64 -19.89
CA LYS A 304 -3.49 6.13 -19.74
C LYS A 304 -3.75 5.12 -20.85
N GLY A 305 -4.12 3.90 -20.50
CA GLY A 305 -4.37 2.85 -21.49
C GLY A 305 -5.21 1.70 -20.95
N ASP A 306 -5.60 0.82 -21.85
CA ASP A 306 -6.20 -0.47 -21.50
C ASP A 306 -5.10 -1.41 -20.96
N PHE A 307 -5.45 -2.34 -20.07
CA PHE A 307 -4.60 -3.48 -19.69
C PHE A 307 -5.18 -4.79 -20.20
N GLY A 308 -4.30 -5.73 -20.52
CA GLY A 308 -4.70 -7.04 -21.06
C GLY A 308 -5.65 -7.83 -20.14
N PRO A 309 -6.35 -8.84 -20.70
CA PRO A 309 -7.16 -9.74 -19.88
C PRO A 309 -6.26 -10.46 -18.87
N SER A 310 -6.76 -10.72 -17.66
CA SER A 310 -6.08 -11.60 -16.73
C SER A 310 -6.07 -13.02 -17.26
N PRO A 311 -5.03 -13.82 -17.00
CA PRO A 311 -5.07 -15.25 -17.24
C PRO A 311 -6.27 -15.90 -16.52
N ILE A 312 -6.86 -16.93 -17.14
CA ILE A 312 -7.97 -17.72 -16.58
C ILE A 312 -7.63 -19.20 -16.75
N GLU A 313 -6.78 -19.72 -15.87
CA GLU A 313 -6.24 -21.09 -15.90
C GLU A 313 -6.68 -21.90 -14.68
N ALA A 314 -6.74 -21.28 -13.50
CA ALA A 314 -7.11 -21.92 -12.25
C ALA A 314 -8.57 -21.62 -11.86
N ASP A 315 -9.16 -22.50 -11.05
CA ASP A 315 -10.54 -22.38 -10.57
C ASP A 315 -10.85 -21.08 -9.83
N GLY A 316 -9.84 -20.54 -9.13
CA GLY A 316 -9.89 -19.27 -8.40
C GLY A 316 -9.68 -18.03 -9.28
N ASP A 317 -9.29 -18.19 -10.55
CA ASP A 317 -9.04 -17.06 -11.44
C ASP A 317 -10.35 -16.34 -11.77
N VAL A 318 -10.26 -15.02 -11.85
CA VAL A 318 -11.42 -14.15 -11.97
C VAL A 318 -11.53 -13.56 -13.37
N LEU A 319 -12.74 -13.54 -13.92
CA LEU A 319 -12.99 -12.89 -15.19
C LEU A 319 -12.75 -11.38 -15.12
N THR A 320 -11.91 -10.87 -16.03
CA THR A 320 -11.68 -9.42 -16.21
C THR A 320 -12.79 -8.73 -17.02
N VAL A 321 -13.54 -9.49 -17.82
CA VAL A 321 -14.64 -9.00 -18.66
C VAL A 321 -15.97 -9.26 -17.95
N ASP A 322 -16.98 -8.45 -18.25
CA ASP A 322 -18.35 -8.62 -17.74
C ASP A 322 -18.82 -10.09 -17.79
N PRO A 323 -19.08 -10.73 -16.63
CA PRO A 323 -19.35 -12.16 -16.58
C PRO A 323 -20.59 -12.58 -17.39
N GLU A 324 -21.59 -11.71 -17.50
CA GLU A 324 -22.81 -12.06 -18.24
C GLU A 324 -22.57 -12.10 -19.75
N ALA A 325 -21.77 -11.16 -20.26
CA ALA A 325 -21.38 -11.18 -21.67
C ALA A 325 -20.61 -12.46 -22.01
N VAL A 326 -19.62 -12.81 -21.18
CA VAL A 326 -18.84 -14.04 -21.37
C VAL A 326 -19.72 -15.28 -21.26
N PHE A 327 -20.59 -15.33 -20.24
CA PHE A 327 -21.50 -16.44 -20.03
C PHE A 327 -22.41 -16.70 -21.24
N LEU A 328 -23.08 -15.65 -21.76
CA LEU A 328 -24.00 -15.79 -22.89
C LEU A 328 -23.28 -16.28 -24.16
N GLN A 329 -22.07 -15.78 -24.40
CA GLN A 329 -21.25 -16.20 -25.54
C GLN A 329 -20.73 -17.63 -25.40
N ALA A 330 -20.20 -17.99 -24.22
CA ALA A 330 -19.73 -19.33 -23.92
C ALA A 330 -20.88 -20.35 -24.02
N LEU A 331 -22.06 -20.00 -23.50
CA LEU A 331 -23.26 -20.83 -23.59
C LEU A 331 -23.74 -21.03 -25.03
N ALA A 332 -23.72 -19.97 -25.84
CA ALA A 332 -24.05 -20.08 -27.26
C ALA A 332 -23.10 -21.03 -27.99
N ASN A 333 -21.79 -20.89 -27.76
CA ASN A 333 -20.75 -21.74 -28.35
C ASN A 333 -20.90 -23.20 -27.90
N ALA A 334 -21.07 -23.44 -26.60
CA ALA A 334 -21.24 -24.79 -26.04
C ALA A 334 -22.51 -25.47 -26.56
N LYS A 335 -23.65 -24.75 -26.62
CA LYS A 335 -24.90 -25.28 -27.18
C LYS A 335 -24.76 -25.60 -28.67
N ALA A 336 -24.08 -24.74 -29.43
CA ALA A 336 -23.81 -24.99 -30.84
C ALA A 336 -22.94 -26.25 -31.03
N HIS A 337 -21.92 -26.44 -30.18
CA HIS A 337 -21.09 -27.65 -30.17
C HIS A 337 -21.92 -28.93 -29.95
N TYR A 338 -22.89 -28.90 -29.03
CA TYR A 338 -23.81 -30.02 -28.79
C TYR A 338 -24.98 -30.11 -29.78
N GLY A 339 -25.03 -29.26 -30.81
CA GLY A 339 -26.11 -29.26 -31.81
C GLY A 339 -27.48 -28.85 -31.26
N GLN A 340 -27.53 -28.13 -30.14
CA GLN A 340 -28.80 -27.71 -29.55
C GLN A 340 -29.43 -26.56 -30.36
N ALA A 341 -30.71 -26.72 -30.72
CA ALA A 341 -31.42 -25.80 -31.63
C ALA A 341 -31.55 -24.37 -31.10
N ASP A 342 -31.43 -24.16 -29.78
CA ASP A 342 -31.57 -22.86 -29.13
C ASP A 342 -30.25 -22.06 -29.03
N ALA A 343 -29.13 -22.58 -29.54
CA ALA A 343 -27.83 -21.90 -29.52
C ALA A 343 -27.87 -20.48 -30.12
N GLY A 344 -28.58 -20.31 -31.25
CA GLY A 344 -28.73 -19.02 -31.92
C GLY A 344 -29.48 -17.96 -31.08
N ASN A 345 -30.36 -18.39 -30.18
CA ASN A 345 -31.07 -17.47 -29.29
C ASN A 345 -30.10 -16.85 -28.26
N TYR A 346 -29.18 -17.65 -27.71
CA TYR A 346 -28.18 -17.15 -26.77
C TYR A 346 -27.12 -16.27 -27.44
N ALA A 347 -26.73 -16.58 -28.68
CA ALA A 347 -25.86 -15.70 -29.47
C ALA A 347 -26.50 -14.32 -29.72
N SER A 348 -27.81 -14.32 -30.00
CA SER A 348 -28.59 -13.09 -30.17
C SER A 348 -28.70 -12.29 -28.87
N GLN A 349 -28.90 -12.97 -27.73
CA GLN A 349 -28.92 -12.35 -26.40
C GLN A 349 -27.55 -11.75 -26.04
N ALA A 350 -26.44 -12.46 -26.29
CA ALA A 350 -25.09 -11.94 -26.07
C ALA A 350 -24.87 -10.63 -26.85
N THR A 351 -25.25 -10.62 -28.13
CA THR A 351 -25.14 -9.43 -28.99
C THR A 351 -26.01 -8.27 -28.46
N ALA A 352 -27.25 -8.54 -28.06
CA ALA A 352 -28.15 -7.53 -27.50
C ALA A 352 -27.61 -6.95 -26.18
N TYR A 353 -27.05 -7.79 -25.32
CA TYR A 353 -26.43 -7.38 -24.06
C TYR A 353 -25.20 -6.50 -24.29
N VAL A 354 -24.32 -6.87 -25.22
CA VAL A 354 -23.17 -6.02 -25.55
C VAL A 354 -23.62 -4.67 -26.12
N ARG A 355 -24.65 -4.63 -26.97
CA ARG A 355 -25.20 -3.36 -27.48
C ARG A 355 -25.73 -2.45 -26.37
N SER A 356 -26.37 -3.01 -25.34
CA SER A 356 -26.83 -2.20 -24.20
C SER A 356 -25.67 -1.66 -23.38
N LYS A 357 -24.59 -2.43 -23.20
CA LYS A 357 -23.34 -1.96 -22.57
C LYS A 357 -22.69 -0.84 -23.37
N VAL A 358 -22.60 -0.98 -24.69
CA VAL A 358 -22.09 0.08 -25.58
C VAL A 358 -22.95 1.33 -25.44
N ALA A 359 -24.28 1.21 -25.49
CA ALA A 359 -25.19 2.33 -25.27
C ALA A 359 -24.95 3.02 -23.91
N GLY A 360 -24.82 2.25 -22.82
CA GLY A 360 -24.52 2.77 -21.49
C GLY A 360 -23.15 3.44 -21.38
N SER A 361 -22.16 3.01 -22.17
CA SER A 361 -20.81 3.60 -22.14
C SER A 361 -20.75 5.05 -22.62
N HIS A 362 -21.78 5.52 -23.34
CA HIS A 362 -21.89 6.93 -23.69
C HIS A 362 -22.24 7.82 -22.48
N GLN A 363 -22.63 7.26 -21.33
CA GLN A 363 -22.96 8.01 -20.11
C GLN A 363 -23.90 9.19 -20.41
N THR A 364 -23.52 10.41 -20.00
CA THR A 364 -24.24 11.66 -20.26
C THR A 364 -23.79 12.36 -21.55
N ARG A 365 -22.88 11.76 -22.32
CA ARG A 365 -22.34 12.37 -23.54
C ARG A 365 -23.44 12.45 -24.59
N ARG A 366 -23.77 13.68 -24.99
CA ARG A 366 -24.68 13.95 -26.09
C ARG A 366 -23.87 14.13 -27.37
N TYR A 367 -24.05 13.25 -28.34
CA TYR A 367 -23.49 13.44 -29.66
C TYR A 367 -24.21 14.61 -30.35
N ILE A 368 -23.48 15.68 -30.62
CA ILE A 368 -23.95 16.80 -31.45
C ILE A 368 -23.17 16.74 -32.75
N PRO A 369 -23.79 16.28 -33.86
CA PRO A 369 -23.13 16.27 -35.16
C PRO A 369 -22.61 17.67 -35.51
N GLY A 370 -21.33 17.78 -35.85
CA GLY A 370 -20.69 19.05 -36.26
C GLY A 370 -20.05 19.89 -35.15
N SER A 371 -20.14 19.49 -33.88
CA SER A 371 -19.40 20.18 -32.80
C SER A 371 -17.98 19.63 -32.65
N CYS A 372 -16.97 20.51 -32.67
CA CYS A 372 -15.61 20.17 -32.26
C CYS A 372 -15.49 20.37 -30.73
N PRO A 373 -15.08 19.36 -29.95
CA PRO A 373 -14.82 19.55 -28.52
C PRO A 373 -13.67 20.54 -28.35
N GLN A 374 -13.92 21.67 -27.68
CA GLN A 374 -12.82 22.55 -27.29
C GLN A 374 -11.98 21.84 -26.21
N PRO A 375 -10.64 21.84 -26.35
CA PRO A 375 -9.78 21.39 -25.26
C PRO A 375 -10.02 22.26 -24.02
N PRO A 376 -9.99 21.68 -22.81
CA PRO A 376 -10.12 22.46 -21.59
C PRO A 376 -8.99 23.49 -21.51
N ALA A 377 -9.32 24.71 -21.08
CA ALA A 377 -8.35 25.77 -20.93
C ALA A 377 -7.31 25.37 -19.86
N VAL A 378 -6.03 25.33 -20.25
CA VAL A 378 -4.91 25.12 -19.32
C VAL A 378 -4.72 26.41 -18.51
N ARG A 379 -4.70 26.31 -17.17
CA ARG A 379 -4.41 27.46 -16.32
C ARG A 379 -2.99 27.97 -16.61
N PRO A 380 -2.76 29.28 -16.79
CA PRO A 380 -1.42 29.82 -16.91
C PRO A 380 -0.63 29.52 -15.64
N VAL A 381 0.55 28.92 -15.78
CA VAL A 381 1.51 28.80 -14.69
C VAL A 381 2.16 30.17 -14.54
N LEU A 382 1.93 30.83 -13.40
CA LEU A 382 2.71 32.00 -13.03
C LEU A 382 4.12 31.52 -12.70
N LYS A 383 5.13 32.04 -13.40
CA LYS A 383 6.52 31.90 -12.95
C LYS A 383 6.66 32.73 -11.68
N GLU A 384 7.11 32.10 -10.60
CA GLU A 384 7.68 32.85 -9.48
C GLU A 384 9.07 33.32 -9.91
N ASP A 385 9.28 34.64 -9.86
CA ASP A 385 10.52 35.33 -10.23
C ASP A 385 11.56 35.31 -9.10
#